data_AF-A0A7W1KCA8-F1
#
_entry.id   AF-A0A7W1KCA8-F1
#
_cell.length_a   1.000
_cell.length_b   1.000
_cell.length_c   1.000
_cell.angle_alpha   90.00
_cell.angle_beta   90.00
_cell.angle_gamma   90.00
#
_symmetry.space_group_name_H-M   'P 1'
#
loop_
_entity.id
_entity.type
_entity.pdbx_description
1 polymer ?
#
loop_
_entity_poly.entity_id
_entity_poly.type
_entity_poly.pdbx_seq_one_letter_code
_entity_poly.pdbx_strand_id
1 'polypeptide(L)'
;AEALWELTEGRRVQKTRRRVRLAGATPGADLQVEVDEYADALDGLVVAEVEFPDEEAARRFEPPPWFGRELTDDWRYANRSLASDGMPEG
;
A
#
# COMPACT_ATOMS: atom_id res chain seq x y z
N ALA A 1 -8.64 -26.24 -1.76
CA ALA A 1 -8.13 -24.85 -1.76
C ALA A 1 -6.90 -24.72 -0.86
N GLU A 2 -6.92 -25.32 0.35
CA GLU A 2 -5.78 -25.31 1.29
C GLU A 2 -4.44 -25.83 0.70
N ALA A 3 -4.47 -26.86 -0.14
CA ALA A 3 -3.26 -27.45 -0.73
C ALA A 3 -2.41 -26.47 -1.58
N LEU A 4 -3.00 -25.40 -2.13
CA LEU A 4 -2.24 -24.36 -2.85
C LEU A 4 -1.74 -23.25 -1.92
N TRP A 5 -2.36 -23.10 -0.75
CA TRP A 5 -1.91 -22.15 0.27
C TRP A 5 -0.58 -22.62 0.86
N GLU A 6 -0.43 -23.91 1.19
CA GLU A 6 0.81 -24.49 1.73
C GLU A 6 2.04 -24.19 0.86
N LEU A 7 1.89 -24.12 -0.46
CA LEU A 7 2.97 -23.79 -1.40
C LEU A 7 3.48 -22.34 -1.32
N THR A 8 2.76 -21.46 -0.62
CA THR A 8 3.17 -20.06 -0.41
C THR A 8 3.93 -19.84 0.89
N GLU A 9 4.18 -20.89 1.68
CA GLU A 9 4.92 -20.80 2.94
C GLU A 9 6.30 -20.12 2.75
N GLY A 10 6.65 -19.21 3.66
CA GLY A 10 7.84 -18.36 3.55
C GLY A 10 7.73 -17.19 2.57
N ARG A 11 6.63 -17.06 1.81
CA ARG A 11 6.36 -15.93 0.91
C ARG A 11 4.94 -15.38 1.09
N ARG A 12 4.55 -15.13 2.34
CA ARG A 12 3.22 -14.63 2.68
C ARG A 12 3.32 -13.27 3.32
N VAL A 13 2.28 -12.48 3.08
CA VAL A 13 2.08 -11.21 3.75
C VAL A 13 0.70 -11.24 4.39
N GLN A 14 0.66 -10.94 5.68
CA GLN A 14 -0.58 -10.72 6.41
C GLN A 14 -0.77 -9.21 6.62
N LYS A 15 -1.98 -8.72 6.34
CA LYS A 15 -2.32 -7.31 6.50
C LYS A 15 -3.80 -7.10 6.73
N THR A 16 -4.14 -6.03 7.43
CA THR A 16 -5.49 -5.50 7.53
C THR A 16 -5.62 -4.30 6.61
N ARG A 17 -6.51 -4.39 5.61
CA ARG A 17 -6.77 -3.31 4.66
C ARG A 17 -7.98 -2.48 5.08
N ARG A 18 -7.79 -1.18 5.26
CA ARG A 18 -8.85 -0.18 5.45
C ARG A 18 -8.99 0.68 4.20
N ARG A 19 -10.24 1.05 3.86
CA ARG A 19 -10.52 1.96 2.74
C ARG A 19 -10.92 3.32 3.29
N VAL A 20 -10.19 4.34 2.88
CA VAL A 20 -10.43 5.73 3.26
C VAL A 20 -10.77 6.50 2.00
N ARG A 21 -11.84 7.29 2.07
CA ARG A 21 -12.18 8.23 0.99
C ARG A 21 -11.54 9.57 1.29
N LEU A 22 -10.74 10.08 0.37
CA LEU A 22 -10.18 11.44 0.42
C LEU A 22 -11.00 12.34 -0.50
N ALA A 23 -11.91 13.10 0.11
CA ALA A 23 -12.66 14.14 -0.59
C ALA A 23 -11.79 15.40 -0.75
N GLY A 24 -11.77 15.97 -1.96
CA GLY A 24 -11.08 17.22 -2.24
C GLY A 24 -9.56 17.13 -2.36
N ALA A 25 -8.97 15.93 -2.39
CA ALA A 25 -7.54 15.74 -2.60
C ALA A 25 -7.10 15.94 -4.07
N THR A 26 -8.05 15.87 -5.01
CA THR A 26 -7.89 16.27 -6.40
C THR A 26 -9.08 17.14 -6.81
N PRO A 27 -8.89 18.21 -7.61
CA PRO A 27 -10.01 19.01 -8.10
C PRO A 27 -11.05 18.16 -8.85
N GLY A 28 -12.29 18.14 -8.37
CA GLY A 28 -13.42 17.51 -9.06
C GLY A 28 -13.59 16.00 -8.86
N ALA A 29 -12.78 15.34 -8.03
CA ALA A 29 -12.92 13.92 -7.74
C ALA A 29 -12.55 13.57 -6.29
N ASP A 30 -13.30 12.62 -5.71
CA ASP A 30 -12.89 11.93 -4.48
C ASP A 30 -11.92 10.80 -4.87
N LEU A 31 -10.86 10.63 -4.09
CA LEU A 31 -9.94 9.51 -4.26
C LEU A 31 -10.21 8.40 -3.24
N GLN A 32 -9.98 7.16 -3.65
CA GLN A 32 -9.96 6.02 -2.74
C GLN A 32 -8.52 5.72 -2.34
N VAL A 33 -8.30 5.60 -1.04
CA VAL A 33 -7.02 5.22 -0.45
C VAL A 33 -7.20 3.89 0.26
N GLU A 34 -6.35 2.93 -0.07
CA GLU A 34 -6.24 1.67 0.63
C GLU A 34 -5.08 1.75 1.62
N VAL A 35 -5.40 1.75 2.91
CA VAL A 35 -4.42 1.76 4.00
C VAL A 35 -4.23 0.34 4.50
N ASP A 36 -3.05 -0.21 4.25
CA ASP A 36 -2.62 -1.53 4.66
C ASP A 36 -1.76 -1.46 5.92
N GLU A 37 -2.27 -2.03 7.00
CA GLU A 37 -1.51 -2.30 8.22
C GLU A 37 -1.00 -3.74 8.15
N TYR A 38 0.31 -3.90 7.98
CA TYR A 38 0.94 -5.21 7.88
C TYR A 38 1.15 -5.82 9.26
N ALA A 39 1.18 -7.16 9.32
CA ALA A 39 1.32 -7.94 10.54
C ALA A 39 2.51 -8.92 10.45
N ASP A 40 2.72 -9.70 11.51
CA ASP A 40 3.81 -10.67 11.65
C ASP A 40 5.20 -10.06 11.43
N ALA A 41 5.98 -10.60 10.49
CA ALA A 41 7.33 -10.12 10.16
C ALA A 41 7.36 -8.69 9.58
N LEU A 42 6.20 -8.13 9.24
CA LEU A 42 6.02 -6.79 8.71
C LEU A 42 5.25 -5.88 9.69
N ASP A 43 5.06 -6.31 10.95
CA ASP A 43 4.37 -5.53 11.97
C ASP A 43 5.01 -4.14 12.14
N GLY A 44 4.17 -3.10 12.19
CA GLY A 44 4.60 -1.70 12.23
C GLY A 44 4.77 -1.04 10.85
N LEU A 45 4.75 -1.80 9.75
CA LEU A 45 4.65 -1.22 8.41
C LEU A 45 3.21 -0.83 8.08
N VAL A 46 3.00 0.43 7.74
CA VAL A 46 1.73 0.95 7.24
C VAL A 46 1.95 1.58 5.86
N VAL A 47 1.21 1.12 4.86
CA VAL A 47 1.28 1.64 3.48
C VAL A 47 -0.07 2.18 3.07
N ALA A 48 -0.09 3.38 2.51
CA ALA A 48 -1.27 3.98 1.90
C ALA A 48 -1.11 4.01 0.38
N GLU A 49 -1.96 3.26 -0.32
CA GLU A 49 -2.00 3.24 -1.79
C GLU A 49 -3.19 4.08 -2.26
N VAL A 50 -2.94 5.00 -3.20
CA VAL A 50 -3.98 5.90 -3.74
C VAL A 50 -4.26 5.49 -5.18
N GLU A 51 -5.53 5.22 -5.47
CA GLU A 51 -5.96 4.91 -6.83
C GLU A 51 -6.40 6.20 -7.54
N PHE A 52 -5.75 6.52 -8.66
CA PHE A 52 -6.05 7.68 -9.49
C PHE A 52 -6.76 7.26 -10.77
N PRO A 53 -7.73 8.05 -11.25
CA PRO A 53 -8.43 7.76 -12.51
C PRO A 53 -7.51 7.91 -13.73
N ASP A 54 -6.49 8.78 -13.64
CA ASP A 54 -5.51 9.04 -14.69
C ASP A 54 -4.21 9.64 -14.10
N GLU A 55 -3.20 9.75 -14.96
CA GLU A 55 -1.88 10.30 -14.58
C GLU A 55 -1.94 11.80 -14.24
N GLU A 56 -2.87 12.56 -14.81
CA GLU A 56 -3.00 13.99 -14.54
C GLU A 56 -3.53 14.22 -13.11
N ALA A 57 -4.50 13.43 -12.68
CA ALA A 57 -5.03 13.42 -11.32
C ALA A 57 -3.94 13.05 -10.30
N ALA A 58 -3.08 12.08 -10.62
CA ALA A 58 -1.93 11.71 -9.79
C ALA A 58 -0.92 12.86 -9.66
N ARG A 59 -0.60 13.54 -10.76
CA ARG A 59 0.33 14.69 -10.76
C ARG A 59 -0.19 15.90 -9.99
N ARG A 60 -1.51 16.04 -9.86
CA ARG A 60 -2.19 17.14 -9.14
C ARG A 60 -2.50 16.79 -7.69
N PHE A 61 -2.23 15.56 -7.26
CA PHE A 61 -2.55 15.10 -5.92
C PHE A 61 -1.67 15.76 -4.88
N GLU A 62 -2.31 16.30 -3.84
CA GLU A 62 -1.61 16.79 -2.65
C GLU A 62 -1.83 15.81 -1.49
N PRO A 63 -0.78 15.09 -1.03
CA PRO A 63 -0.94 14.11 0.03
C PRO A 63 -1.33 14.78 1.36
N PRO A 64 -2.33 14.26 2.09
CA PRO A 64 -2.67 14.73 3.42
C PRO A 64 -1.50 14.66 4.42
N PRO A 65 -1.49 15.46 5.50
CA PRO A 65 -0.39 15.51 6.47
C PRO A 65 -0.07 14.19 7.20
N TRP A 66 -0.98 13.22 7.15
CA TRP A 66 -0.79 11.90 7.76
C TRP A 66 -0.09 10.90 6.82
N PHE A 67 0.04 11.22 5.53
CA PHE A 67 0.88 10.44 4.63
C PHE A 67 2.35 10.58 5.04
N GLY A 68 3.03 9.44 5.03
CA GLY A 68 4.46 9.38 5.30
C GLY A 68 5.30 9.66 4.06
N ARG A 69 6.45 8.98 3.99
CA ARG A 69 7.33 9.02 2.82
C ARG A 69 6.59 8.53 1.57
N GLU A 70 6.79 9.20 0.45
CA GLU A 70 6.34 8.73 -0.86
C GLU A 70 7.08 7.45 -1.27
N LEU A 71 6.33 6.43 -1.70
CA LEU A 71 6.86 5.10 -2.06
C LEU A 71 6.61 4.71 -3.53
N THR A 72 6.10 5.63 -4.35
CA THR A 72 5.61 5.37 -5.72
C THR A 72 6.59 4.58 -6.59
N ASP A 73 7.89 4.90 -6.50
CA ASP A 73 8.95 4.24 -7.28
C ASP A 73 9.84 3.30 -6.45
N ASP A 74 9.50 3.06 -5.18
CA ASP A 74 10.28 2.19 -4.30
C ASP A 74 9.78 0.75 -4.35
N TRP A 75 10.34 -0.01 -5.29
CA TRP A 75 9.99 -1.41 -5.53
C TRP A 75 10.15 -2.31 -4.29
N ARG A 76 10.96 -1.91 -3.29
CA ARG A 76 11.15 -2.68 -2.05
C ARG A 76 9.85 -2.81 -1.26
N TYR A 77 8.92 -1.86 -1.41
CA TYR A 77 7.62 -1.86 -0.73
C TYR A 77 6.50 -2.52 -1.54
N ALA A 78 6.79 -3.01 -2.75
CA ALA A 78 5.83 -3.79 -3.51
C ALA A 78 5.50 -5.10 -2.76
N ASN A 79 4.24 -5.53 -2.77
CA ASN A 79 3.80 -6.74 -2.05
C ASN A 79 4.64 -7.98 -2.38
N ARG A 80 5.12 -8.12 -3.62
CA ARG A 80 5.99 -9.24 -4.02
C ARG A 80 7.34 -9.22 -3.29
N SER A 81 7.93 -8.03 -3.16
CA SER A 81 9.19 -7.83 -2.46
C SER A 81 9.00 -8.00 -0.96
N LEU A 82 7.95 -7.42 -0.37
CA LEU A 82 7.60 -7.64 1.04
C LEU A 82 7.36 -9.13 1.37
N ALA A 83 6.75 -9.87 0.45
CA ALA A 83 6.54 -11.31 0.61
C ALA A 83 7.85 -12.11 0.56
N SER A 84 8.79 -11.74 -0.30
CA SER A 84 10.01 -12.53 -0.56
C SER A 84 11.18 -12.11 0.32
N ASP A 85 11.33 -10.81 0.53
CA ASP A 85 12.51 -10.16 1.11
C ASP A 85 12.22 -9.63 2.52
N GLY A 86 10.95 -9.52 2.91
CA GLY A 86 10.54 -8.99 4.22
C GLY A 86 10.56 -7.46 4.27
N MET A 87 10.71 -6.91 5.48
CA MET A 87 10.69 -5.46 5.70
C MET A 87 11.93 -4.82 5.08
N PRO A 88 11.80 -3.77 4.23
CA PRO A 88 12.96 -3.09 3.66
C PRO A 88 13.80 -2.46 4.77
N GLU A 89 15.10 -2.73 4.76
CA GLU A 89 16.06 -1.95 5.56
C GLU A 89 16.10 -0.52 5.00
N GLY A 90 16.12 0.47 5.91
CA GLY A 90 15.99 1.90 5.61
C GLY A 90 16.87 2.38 4.46
#